data_AF-A0A6A4UGA0-F1
#
_entry.id   AF-A0A6A4UGA0-F1
#
_cell.length_a   1.000
_cell.length_b   1.000
_cell.length_c   1.000
_cell.angle_alpha   90.00
_cell.angle_beta   90.00
_cell.angle_gamma   90.00
#
_symmetry.space_group_name_H-M   'P 1'
#
loop_
_entity.id
_entity.type
_entity.pdbx_description
1 polymer ?
#
loop_
_entity_poly.entity_id
_entity_poly.type
_entity_poly.pdbx_seq_one_letter_code
_entity_poly.pdbx_strand_id
1 'polypeptide(L)'
;MRPPAKSKGGQVQASRSKTVPPRGTALRDGQGQARRVHTLLTEACTALEALVSTLSIGLQTPVKEDVKAAHRRAHRMGRPAKIEADAELKAFVAARLDTLTFDQIATEVAAHFTPARRVSRSSIHRWWLKHR
;
A
#
# COMPACT_ATOMS: atom_id res chain seq x y z
N MET A 1 -45.67 -54.67 33.90
CA MET A 1 -45.01 -55.97 34.18
C MET A 1 -43.58 -55.91 33.65
N ARG A 2 -42.62 -56.36 34.47
CA ARG A 2 -41.17 -56.46 34.23
C ARG A 2 -40.82 -57.91 33.76
N PRO A 3 -39.54 -58.25 33.44
CA PRO A 3 -38.97 -58.85 32.20
C PRO A 3 -38.80 -60.40 32.33
N PRO A 4 -37.86 -61.19 31.71
CA PRO A 4 -36.73 -60.99 30.75
C PRO A 4 -36.75 -62.02 29.56
N ALA A 5 -35.76 -62.27 28.67
CA ALA A 5 -34.30 -62.21 28.72
C ALA A 5 -33.61 -62.27 27.32
N LYS A 6 -32.47 -61.56 27.24
CA LYS A 6 -31.17 -61.81 26.57
C LYS A 6 -31.06 -62.83 25.41
N SER A 7 -30.41 -62.40 24.32
CA SER A 7 -29.35 -63.19 23.67
C SER A 7 -28.26 -62.29 23.06
N LYS A 8 -27.03 -62.79 23.15
CA LYS A 8 -25.74 -62.15 22.84
C LYS A 8 -25.34 -62.40 21.38
N GLY A 9 -24.45 -61.55 20.87
CA GLY A 9 -23.59 -61.80 19.71
C GLY A 9 -23.56 -60.58 18.80
N GLY A 10 -22.43 -60.06 18.34
CA GLY A 10 -21.04 -60.43 18.47
C GLY A 10 -20.26 -59.21 17.95
N GLN A 11 -19.18 -58.90 18.64
CA GLN A 11 -18.28 -57.81 18.33
C GLN A 11 -17.50 -58.16 17.05
N VAL A 12 -17.57 -57.33 16.01
CA VAL A 12 -16.58 -57.36 14.92
C VAL A 12 -15.97 -55.97 14.81
N GLN A 13 -14.74 -55.87 15.32
CA GLN A 13 -13.88 -54.72 15.15
C GLN A 13 -13.51 -54.59 13.68
N ALA A 14 -13.99 -53.54 13.01
CA ALA A 14 -13.49 -53.15 11.70
C ALA A 14 -12.12 -52.47 11.90
N SER A 15 -11.08 -53.30 11.85
CA SER A 15 -9.68 -52.88 11.80
C SER A 15 -9.47 -51.89 10.64
N ARG A 16 -8.99 -50.70 10.99
CA ARG A 16 -8.43 -49.74 10.03
C ARG A 16 -7.24 -50.38 9.32
N SER A 17 -7.45 -50.90 8.12
CA SER A 17 -6.37 -51.21 7.18
C SER A 17 -5.74 -49.89 6.73
N LYS A 18 -4.63 -49.52 7.37
CA LYS A 18 -3.75 -48.44 6.89
C LYS A 18 -3.06 -48.97 5.64
N THR A 19 -3.68 -48.78 4.48
CA THR A 19 -3.10 -49.11 3.17
C THR A 19 -1.86 -48.23 2.98
N VAL A 20 -0.68 -48.79 3.23
CA VAL A 20 0.59 -48.16 2.88
C VAL A 20 0.78 -48.36 1.38
N PRO A 21 0.83 -47.29 0.57
CA PRO A 21 0.98 -47.43 -0.88
C PRO A 21 2.35 -48.05 -1.23
N PRO A 22 2.42 -48.86 -2.29
CA PRO A 22 3.68 -49.47 -2.72
C PRO A 22 4.71 -48.40 -3.07
N ARG A 23 5.95 -48.54 -2.60
CA ARG A 23 7.05 -47.56 -2.73
C ARG A 23 7.28 -47.02 -4.16
N GLY A 24 6.86 -47.76 -5.19
CA GLY A 24 7.00 -47.36 -6.59
C GLY A 24 5.95 -46.36 -7.12
N THR A 25 4.80 -46.19 -6.46
CA THR A 25 3.77 -45.21 -6.89
C THR A 25 4.06 -43.83 -6.32
N ALA A 26 4.48 -43.74 -5.05
CA ALA A 26 4.82 -42.49 -4.39
C ALA A 26 5.94 -41.70 -5.12
N LEU A 27 6.92 -42.38 -5.71
CA LEU A 27 7.98 -41.75 -6.50
C LEU A 27 7.48 -41.19 -7.83
N ARG A 28 6.53 -41.87 -8.49
CA ARG A 28 5.93 -41.38 -9.75
C ARG A 28 4.98 -40.22 -9.50
N ASP A 29 4.22 -40.28 -8.41
CA ASP A 29 3.34 -39.19 -7.98
C ASP A 29 4.16 -37.94 -7.65
N GLY A 30 5.30 -38.11 -6.95
CA GLY A 30 6.25 -37.03 -6.69
C GLY A 30 6.86 -36.42 -7.96
N GLN A 31 7.22 -37.24 -8.95
CA GLN A 31 7.71 -36.77 -10.25
C GLN A 31 6.64 -36.02 -11.05
N GLY A 32 5.39 -36.51 -11.04
CA GLY A 32 4.26 -35.83 -11.65
C GLY A 32 3.98 -34.48 -11.01
N GLN A 33 4.06 -34.41 -9.69
CA GLN A 33 3.89 -33.17 -8.94
C GLN A 33 5.02 -32.17 -9.18
N ALA A 34 6.28 -32.63 -9.23
CA ALA A 34 7.43 -31.79 -9.56
C ALA A 34 7.31 -31.18 -10.98
N ARG A 35 6.86 -31.97 -11.97
CA ARG A 35 6.63 -31.47 -13.33
C ARG A 35 5.53 -30.42 -13.39
N ARG A 36 4.42 -30.63 -12.69
CA ARG A 36 3.33 -29.64 -12.62
C ARG A 36 3.77 -28.32 -12.01
N VAL A 37 4.50 -28.38 -10.90
CA VAL A 37 5.05 -27.18 -10.25
C VAL A 37 6.01 -26.45 -11.19
N HIS A 38 6.87 -27.18 -11.90
CA HIS A 38 7.78 -26.58 -12.88
C HIS A 38 7.03 -25.88 -14.02
N THR A 39 5.98 -26.50 -14.56
CA THR A 39 5.14 -25.89 -15.60
C THR A 39 4.49 -24.60 -15.09
N LEU A 40 3.88 -24.63 -13.90
CA LEU A 40 3.26 -23.45 -13.29
C LEU A 40 4.27 -22.32 -13.03
N LEU A 41 5.48 -22.65 -12.58
CA LEU A 41 6.53 -21.67 -12.36
C LEU A 41 6.99 -21.04 -13.69
N THR A 42 7.11 -21.85 -14.74
CA THR A 42 7.48 -21.37 -16.08
C THR A 42 6.40 -20.41 -16.62
N GLU A 43 5.12 -20.79 -16.50
CA GLU A 43 4.00 -19.94 -16.89
C GLU A 43 3.99 -18.61 -16.11
N ALA A 44 4.21 -18.65 -14.80
CA ALA A 44 4.30 -17.45 -13.97
C ALA A 44 5.45 -16.53 -14.39
N CYS A 45 6.64 -17.07 -14.69
CA CYS A 45 7.77 -16.29 -15.18
C CYS A 45 7.43 -15.60 -16.52
N THR A 46 6.82 -16.32 -17.46
CA THR A 46 6.43 -15.74 -18.76
C THR A 46 5.38 -14.64 -18.61
N ALA A 47 4.44 -14.78 -17.68
CA ALA A 47 3.42 -13.77 -17.40
C ALA A 47 4.04 -12.49 -16.80
N LEU A 48 5.02 -12.64 -15.90
CA LEU A 48 5.75 -11.51 -15.33
C LEU A 48 6.56 -10.77 -16.39
N GLU A 49 7.25 -11.48 -17.27
CA GLU A 49 8.00 -10.87 -18.38
C GLU A 49 7.07 -10.10 -19.32
N ALA A 50 5.93 -10.67 -19.69
CA ALA A 50 4.93 -10.00 -20.53
C ALA A 50 4.40 -8.71 -19.87
N LEU A 51 4.19 -8.73 -18.55
CA LEU A 51 3.73 -7.56 -17.80
C LEU A 51 4.81 -6.47 -17.75
N VAL A 52 6.07 -6.84 -17.53
CA VAL A 52 7.20 -5.90 -17.54
C VAL A 52 7.37 -5.27 -18.92
N SER A 53 7.30 -6.06 -20.00
CA SER A 53 7.35 -5.54 -21.37
C SER A 53 6.18 -4.59 -21.66
N THR A 54 4.97 -4.95 -21.25
CA THR A 54 3.77 -4.11 -21.45
C THR A 54 3.89 -2.78 -20.72
N LEU A 55 4.33 -2.79 -19.46
CA LEU A 55 4.56 -1.56 -18.69
C LEU A 55 5.67 -0.70 -19.29
N SER A 56 6.76 -1.33 -19.75
CA SER A 56 7.87 -0.61 -20.38
C SER A 56 7.43 0.09 -21.66
N ILE A 57 6.62 -0.58 -22.49
CA ILE A 57 6.05 0.01 -23.72
C ILE A 57 5.06 1.12 -23.37
N GLY A 58 4.17 0.88 -22.40
CA GLY A 58 3.16 1.86 -21.97
C GLY A 58 3.75 3.12 -21.34
N LEU A 59 4.89 3.01 -20.66
CA LEU A 59 5.61 4.15 -20.06
C LEU A 59 6.49 4.92 -21.04
N GLN A 60 6.80 4.35 -22.21
CA GLN A 60 7.58 5.02 -23.26
C GLN A 60 6.76 5.96 -24.14
N THR A 61 5.44 6.11 -23.89
CA THR A 61 4.69 7.16 -24.59
C THR A 61 5.34 8.51 -24.32
N PRO A 62 5.74 9.27 -25.35
CA PRO A 62 6.36 10.56 -25.14
C PRO A 62 5.38 11.45 -24.39
N VAL A 63 5.73 11.76 -23.13
CA VAL A 63 5.00 12.75 -22.35
C VAL A 63 5.02 14.02 -23.17
N LYS A 64 3.85 14.41 -23.69
CA LYS A 64 3.68 15.64 -24.47
C LYS A 64 4.38 16.76 -23.71
N GLU A 65 5.44 17.33 -24.29
CA GLU A 65 6.14 18.44 -23.68
C GLU A 65 5.13 19.58 -23.51
N ASP A 66 4.79 19.86 -22.26
CA ASP A 66 3.96 21.01 -21.94
C ASP A 66 4.81 22.25 -22.20
N VAL A 67 4.57 22.88 -23.36
CA VAL A 67 5.24 24.12 -23.79
C VAL A 67 5.12 25.22 -22.74
N LYS A 68 4.10 25.17 -21.87
CA LYS A 68 3.92 26.11 -20.75
C LYS A 68 4.69 25.69 -19.50
N ALA A 69 5.24 24.49 -19.41
CA ALA A 69 6.02 24.06 -18.25
C ALA A 69 7.30 24.89 -18.10
N ALA A 70 8.00 25.20 -19.19
CA ALA A 70 9.16 26.09 -19.18
C ALA A 70 8.78 27.50 -18.71
N HIS A 71 7.68 28.04 -19.24
CA HIS A 71 7.13 29.34 -18.83
C HIS A 71 6.75 29.36 -17.33
N ARG A 72 6.06 28.33 -16.83
CA ARG A 72 5.74 28.20 -15.39
C ARG A 72 6.98 28.05 -14.51
N ARG A 73 8.05 27.40 -15.00
CA ARG A 73 9.34 27.33 -14.28
C ARG A 73 10.01 28.70 -14.20
N ALA A 74 9.99 29.47 -15.28
CA ALA A 74 10.55 30.83 -15.29
C ALA A 74 9.80 31.79 -14.35
N HIS A 75 8.46 31.64 -14.23
CA HIS A 75 7.65 32.44 -13.31
C HIS A 75 7.62 31.93 -11.87
N ARG A 76 8.12 30.71 -11.60
CA ARG A 76 8.40 30.30 -10.22
C ARG A 76 9.62 31.08 -9.75
N MET A 77 9.39 32.18 -9.05
CA MET A 77 10.39 32.68 -8.10
C MET A 77 10.72 31.51 -7.18
N GLY A 78 11.90 30.91 -7.34
CA GLY A 78 12.35 29.71 -6.62
C GLY A 78 12.51 29.91 -5.10
N ARG A 79 11.96 30.97 -4.54
CA ARG A 79 11.95 31.24 -3.11
C ARG A 79 10.83 30.42 -2.47
N PRO A 80 11.14 29.45 -1.60
CA PRO A 80 10.12 28.76 -0.82
C PRO A 80 9.27 29.77 -0.04
N ALA A 81 7.97 29.46 0.09
CA ALA A 81 7.09 30.27 0.93
C ALA A 81 7.65 30.33 2.37
N LYS A 82 7.44 31.42 3.09
CA LYS A 82 8.01 31.60 4.45
C LYS A 82 7.72 30.43 5.38
N ILE A 83 6.51 29.88 5.33
CA ILE A 83 6.09 28.71 6.12
C ILE A 83 6.88 27.45 5.74
N GLU A 84 7.28 27.30 4.48
CA GLU A 84 8.07 26.13 4.03
C GLU A 84 9.54 26.23 4.43
N ALA A 85 10.08 27.45 4.46
CA ALA A 85 11.47 27.70 4.80
C ALA A 85 11.75 27.58 6.31
N ASP A 86 10.70 27.57 7.13
CA ASP A 86 10.79 27.68 8.59
C ASP A 86 10.08 26.50 9.25
N ALA A 87 10.86 25.54 9.74
CA ALA A 87 10.34 24.30 10.33
C ALA A 87 9.50 24.54 11.60
N GLU A 88 9.89 25.53 12.42
CA GLU A 88 9.18 25.87 13.65
C GLU A 88 7.85 26.54 13.33
N LEU A 89 7.84 27.50 12.40
CA LEU A 89 6.61 28.13 11.94
C LEU A 89 5.67 27.11 11.27
N LYS A 90 6.22 26.18 10.49
CA LYS A 90 5.47 25.07 9.88
C LYS A 90 4.78 24.23 10.93
N ALA A 91 5.52 23.78 11.95
CA ALA A 91 4.97 22.98 13.04
C ALA A 91 3.91 23.75 13.83
N PHE A 92 4.15 25.03 14.11
CA PHE A 92 3.22 25.89 14.83
C PHE A 92 1.88 26.05 14.10
N VAL A 93 1.93 26.33 12.79
CA VAL A 93 0.74 26.46 11.94
C VAL A 93 0.02 25.12 11.80
N ALA A 94 0.75 24.03 11.54
CA ALA A 94 0.18 22.69 11.39
C ALA A 94 -0.60 22.25 12.64
N ALA A 95 -0.06 22.48 13.84
CA ALA A 95 -0.71 22.10 15.09
C ALA A 95 -2.02 22.85 15.38
N ARG A 96 -2.28 23.98 14.70
CA ARG A 96 -3.43 24.87 14.94
C ARG A 96 -4.46 24.86 13.82
N LEU A 97 -4.13 24.24 12.69
CA LEU A 97 -5.05 24.15 11.54
C LEU A 97 -6.33 23.38 11.87
N ASP A 98 -6.28 22.45 12.82
CA ASP A 98 -7.43 21.63 13.20
C ASP A 98 -8.36 22.34 14.18
N THR A 99 -7.88 23.35 14.90
CA THR A 99 -8.60 23.98 16.02
C THR A 99 -8.92 25.45 15.80
N LEU A 100 -8.18 26.15 14.94
CA LEU A 100 -8.29 27.60 14.74
C LEU A 100 -8.53 27.97 13.28
N THR A 101 -9.20 29.09 13.08
CA THR A 101 -9.36 29.71 11.76
C THR A 101 -8.05 30.36 11.30
N PHE A 102 -7.88 30.55 9.98
CA PHE A 102 -6.65 31.15 9.43
C PHE A 102 -6.35 32.55 9.97
N ASP A 103 -7.38 33.34 10.29
CA ASP A 103 -7.22 34.68 10.86
C ASP A 103 -6.72 34.62 12.32
N GLN A 104 -7.23 33.66 13.11
CA GLN A 104 -6.75 33.39 14.46
C GLN A 104 -5.31 32.89 14.44
N ILE A 105 -4.96 31.98 13.52
CA ILE A 105 -3.58 31.50 13.38
C ILE A 105 -2.64 32.64 13.01
N ALA A 106 -3.02 33.53 12.09
CA ALA A 106 -2.19 34.70 11.74
C ALA A 106 -1.97 35.62 12.95
N THR A 107 -2.99 35.80 13.79
CA THR A 107 -2.93 36.59 15.02
C THR A 107 -1.99 35.94 16.05
N GLU A 108 -2.12 34.63 16.28
CA GLU A 108 -1.21 33.91 17.18
C GLU A 108 0.22 33.89 16.67
N VAL A 109 0.44 33.71 15.36
CA VAL A 109 1.77 33.83 14.76
C VAL A 109 2.35 35.22 15.00
N ALA A 110 1.55 36.28 14.89
CA ALA A 110 2.00 37.64 15.15
C ALA A 110 2.38 37.89 16.62
N ALA A 111 1.77 37.17 17.56
CA ALA A 111 2.06 37.21 19.00
C ALA A 111 3.30 36.37 19.37
N HIS A 112 3.49 35.21 18.76
CA HIS A 112 4.59 34.28 19.09
C HIS A 112 5.88 34.52 18.29
N PHE A 113 5.80 35.07 17.09
CA PHE A 113 6.95 35.23 16.20
C PHE A 113 7.32 36.69 15.95
N THR A 114 8.62 36.91 15.69
CA THR A 114 9.15 38.25 15.34
C THR A 114 8.53 38.76 14.03
N PRO A 115 8.49 40.09 13.80
CA PRO A 115 7.87 40.69 12.61
C PRO A 115 8.36 40.11 11.28
N ALA A 116 9.64 39.71 11.20
CA ALA A 116 10.22 39.10 10.01
C ALA A 116 9.58 37.74 9.64
N ARG A 117 9.16 36.98 10.66
CA ARG A 117 8.59 35.62 10.56
C ARG A 117 7.06 35.61 10.51
N ARG A 118 6.40 36.78 10.62
CA ARG A 118 4.94 36.88 10.50
C ARG A 118 4.47 36.46 9.12
N VAL A 119 3.32 35.77 9.11
CA VAL A 119 2.62 35.36 7.90
C VAL A 119 1.18 35.86 7.91
N SER A 120 0.70 36.25 6.74
CA SER A 120 -0.68 36.68 6.56
C SER A 120 -1.63 35.48 6.45
N ARG A 121 -2.91 35.70 6.75
CA ARG A 121 -3.99 34.73 6.52
C ARG A 121 -3.92 34.10 5.12
N SER A 122 -3.75 34.91 4.07
CA SER A 122 -3.66 34.42 2.68
C SER A 122 -2.45 33.51 2.44
N SER A 123 -1.35 33.74 3.16
CA SER A 123 -0.16 32.89 3.07
C SER A 123 -0.39 31.53 3.73
N ILE A 124 -1.08 31.50 4.87
CA ILE A 124 -1.48 30.27 5.56
C ILE A 124 -2.45 29.47 4.69
N HIS A 125 -3.48 30.12 4.14
CA HIS A 125 -4.47 29.46 3.26
C HIS A 125 -3.81 28.86 2.01
N ARG A 126 -2.92 29.61 1.34
CA ARG A 126 -2.19 29.10 0.16
C ARG A 126 -1.29 27.93 0.50
N TRP A 127 -0.63 27.98 1.66
CA TRP A 127 0.22 26.88 2.13
C TRP A 127 -0.61 25.63 2.44
N TRP A 128 -1.76 25.78 3.11
CA TRP A 128 -2.69 24.69 3.39
C TRP A 128 -3.21 24.02 2.11
N LEU A 129 -3.66 24.79 1.11
CA LEU A 129 -4.12 24.25 -0.18
C LEU A 129 -3.05 23.43 -0.92
N LYS A 130 -1.76 23.68 -0.66
CA LYS A 130 -0.66 22.95 -1.29
C LYS A 130 -0.32 21.62 -0.58
N HIS A 131 -0.71 21.48 0.70
CA HIS A 131 -0.35 20.35 1.56
C HIS A 131 -1.55 19.49 1.98
N ARG A 132 -2.75 19.83 1.48
CA ARG A 132 -3.93 18.98 1.54
C ARG A 132 -3.98 18.09 0.32
#